data_AF-A0A9P0P093-F1
#
_entry.id   AF-A0A9P0P093-F1
#
_cell.length_a   1.000
_cell.length_b   1.000
_cell.length_c   1.000
_cell.angle_alpha   90.00
_cell.angle_beta   90.00
_cell.angle_gamma   90.00
#
_symmetry.space_group_name_H-M   'P 1'
#
loop_
_entity.id
_entity.type
_entity.pdbx_description
1 polymer ?
#
loop_
_entity_poly.entity_id
_entity_poly.type
_entity_poly.pdbx_seq_one_letter_code
_entity_poly.pdbx_strand_id
1 'polypeptide(L)'
;MGGTEDDGGDSLCKICKHEVKDNEHGLLCEGKCQSWYHITCLGITSQLYKKMYGEILKILIWMCPSCKKQLKQLMELETCADKMKTLCDKFANIEGKVNSISESMEKSFSKPTYSQVAICNKQFSVAKPVNLPNLI
;
A
#
# COMPACT_ATOMS: atom_id res chain seq x y z
N MET A 1 21.04 -31.77 31.40
CA MET A 1 19.67 -31.85 31.95
C MET A 1 19.11 -30.44 31.89
N GLY A 2 18.09 -30.07 31.11
CA GLY A 2 17.30 -30.78 30.12
C GLY A 2 16.79 -29.71 29.15
N GLY A 3 16.70 -30.06 27.86
CA GLY A 3 15.99 -29.23 26.88
C GLY A 3 14.49 -29.39 27.12
N THR A 4 13.79 -28.27 27.22
CA THR A 4 12.35 -28.23 26.95
C THR A 4 12.22 -27.69 25.53
N GLU A 5 12.26 -28.61 24.57
CA GLU A 5 11.72 -28.38 23.24
C GLU A 5 10.21 -28.19 23.43
N ASP A 6 9.80 -26.93 23.42
CA ASP A 6 8.40 -26.51 23.57
C ASP A 6 7.73 -26.65 22.19
N ASP A 7 7.48 -27.90 21.80
CA ASP A 7 6.78 -28.29 20.55
C ASP A 7 5.26 -28.45 20.79
N GLY A 8 4.72 -27.80 21.85
CA GLY A 8 3.34 -27.95 22.32
C GLY A 8 2.39 -26.79 22.00
N GLY A 9 2.81 -25.83 21.16
CA GLY A 9 2.06 -24.58 20.95
C GLY A 9 0.85 -24.68 20.01
N ASP A 10 0.70 -25.79 19.30
CA ASP A 10 -0.24 -25.88 18.18
C ASP A 10 -1.66 -26.26 18.60
N SER A 11 -1.90 -26.84 19.78
CA SER A 11 -3.26 -27.24 20.23
C SER A 11 -4.03 -26.15 20.99
N LEU A 12 -3.43 -24.97 21.23
CA LEU A 12 -4.07 -23.92 22.03
C LEU A 12 -5.17 -23.16 21.28
N CYS A 13 -6.32 -22.99 21.92
CA CYS A 13 -7.41 -22.16 21.42
C CYS A 13 -6.96 -20.69 21.31
N LYS A 14 -7.05 -20.09 20.12
CA LYS A 14 -6.62 -18.68 19.96
C LYS A 14 -7.49 -17.65 20.68
N ILE A 15 -8.70 -18.02 21.12
CA ILE A 15 -9.61 -17.12 21.84
C ILE A 15 -9.35 -17.19 23.34
N CYS A 16 -9.58 -18.35 23.97
CA CYS A 16 -9.45 -18.48 25.42
C CYS A 16 -8.03 -18.83 25.89
N LYS A 17 -7.09 -19.15 24.98
CA LYS A 17 -5.70 -19.55 25.29
C LYS A 17 -5.54 -20.85 26.07
N HIS A 18 -6.63 -21.62 26.22
CA HIS A 18 -6.58 -22.96 26.80
C HIS A 18 -6.40 -24.01 25.70
N GLU A 19 -5.77 -25.13 26.04
CA GLU A 19 -5.64 -26.28 25.16
C GLU A 19 -6.99 -26.79 24.68
N VAL A 20 -7.10 -27.09 23.39
CA VAL A 20 -8.24 -27.79 22.80
C VAL A 20 -7.95 -29.27 22.84
N LYS A 21 -8.73 -30.01 23.64
CA LYS A 21 -8.53 -31.46 23.81
C LYS A 21 -9.32 -32.26 22.79
N ASP A 22 -8.89 -33.49 22.51
CA ASP A 22 -9.56 -34.41 21.57
C ASP A 22 -11.01 -34.76 21.98
N ASN A 23 -11.31 -34.70 23.28
CA ASN A 23 -12.66 -34.94 23.80
C ASN A 23 -13.55 -33.68 23.78
N GLU A 24 -13.01 -32.54 23.37
CA GLU A 24 -13.72 -31.28 23.22
C GLU A 24 -14.03 -31.01 21.75
N HIS A 25 -15.06 -30.20 21.50
CA HIS A 25 -15.39 -29.81 20.14
C HIS A 25 -14.50 -28.64 19.69
N GLY A 26 -13.51 -28.97 18.88
CA GLY A 26 -12.58 -28.04 18.24
C GLY A 26 -12.87 -27.83 16.75
N LEU A 27 -12.45 -26.67 16.24
CA LEU A 27 -12.31 -26.38 14.82
C LEU A 27 -10.89 -25.88 14.56
N LEU A 28 -10.21 -26.52 13.61
CA LEU A 28 -8.94 -26.05 13.08
C LEU A 28 -9.19 -25.08 11.93
N CYS A 29 -8.55 -23.92 11.97
CA CYS A 29 -8.62 -22.96 10.87
C CYS A 29 -7.67 -23.40 9.74
N GLU A 30 -8.20 -23.75 8.58
CA GLU A 30 -7.38 -24.13 7.41
C GLU A 30 -6.78 -22.93 6.64
N GLY A 31 -6.99 -21.72 7.14
CA GLY A 31 -6.25 -20.54 6.69
C GLY A 31 -4.77 -20.59 7.11
N LYS A 32 -4.03 -19.54 6.74
CA LYS A 32 -2.60 -19.41 7.06
C LYS A 32 -2.26 -19.60 8.55
N CYS A 33 -3.18 -19.25 9.46
CA CYS A 33 -2.88 -19.28 10.89
C CYS A 33 -2.87 -20.70 11.49
N GLN A 34 -3.44 -21.70 10.82
CA GLN A 34 -3.46 -23.12 11.25
C GLN A 34 -3.72 -23.30 12.76
N SER A 35 -4.67 -22.52 13.28
CA SER A 35 -4.90 -22.40 14.72
C SER A 35 -6.20 -23.07 15.14
N TRP A 36 -6.21 -23.62 16.34
CA TRP A 36 -7.39 -24.25 16.94
C TRP A 36 -8.33 -23.25 17.63
N TYR A 37 -9.61 -23.62 17.65
CA TYR A 37 -10.68 -22.86 18.27
C TYR A 37 -11.70 -23.81 18.90
N HIS A 38 -12.06 -23.59 20.16
CA HIS A 38 -13.26 -24.21 20.72
C HIS A 38 -14.50 -23.67 20.02
N ILE A 39 -15.46 -24.55 19.74
CA ILE A 39 -16.74 -24.13 19.13
C ILE A 39 -17.50 -23.17 20.06
N THR A 40 -17.35 -23.34 21.38
CA THR A 40 -17.99 -22.50 22.40
C THR A 40 -17.38 -21.10 22.40
N CYS A 41 -16.06 -20.99 22.23
CA CYS A 41 -15.38 -19.70 22.06
C CYS A 41 -15.78 -18.99 20.76
N LEU A 42 -16.23 -19.74 19.75
CA LEU A 42 -16.78 -19.20 18.50
C LEU A 42 -18.29 -18.88 18.61
N GLY A 43 -18.94 -19.18 19.75
CA GLY A 43 -20.39 -19.04 19.91
C GLY A 43 -21.23 -20.05 19.12
N ILE A 44 -20.63 -21.15 18.66
CA ILE A 44 -21.30 -22.21 17.91
C ILE A 44 -21.88 -23.23 18.90
N THR A 45 -23.18 -23.48 18.79
CA THR A 45 -23.84 -24.51 19.61
C THR A 45 -23.47 -25.91 19.15
N SER A 46 -23.45 -26.89 20.07
CA SER A 46 -23.10 -28.28 19.73
C SER A 46 -24.05 -28.90 18.69
N GLN A 47 -25.31 -28.47 18.64
CA GLN A 47 -26.26 -28.91 17.61
C GLN A 47 -25.89 -28.41 16.22
N LEU A 48 -25.50 -27.14 16.11
CA LEU A 48 -25.04 -26.56 14.86
C LEU A 48 -23.69 -27.18 14.43
N TYR A 49 -22.79 -27.43 15.38
CA TYR A 49 -21.54 -28.13 15.10
C TYR A 49 -21.76 -29.53 14.53
N LYS A 50 -22.68 -30.34 15.10
CA LYS A 50 -23.03 -31.66 14.57
C LYS A 50 -23.58 -31.60 13.14
N LYS A 51 -24.42 -30.60 12.84
CA LYS A 51 -24.91 -30.36 11.47
C LYS A 51 -23.76 -30.00 10.51
N MET A 52 -22.81 -29.20 10.98
CA MET A 52 -21.62 -28.87 10.20
C MET A 52 -20.73 -30.11 9.97
N TYR A 53 -20.47 -30.94 10.99
CA TYR A 53 -19.60 -32.13 10.88
C TYR A 53 -20.20 -33.28 10.06
N GLY A 54 -21.53 -33.38 9.95
CA GLY A 54 -22.19 -34.45 9.22
C GLY A 54 -21.98 -34.38 7.70
N GLU A 55 -22.52 -33.33 7.08
CA GLU A 55 -22.57 -33.21 5.61
C GLU A 55 -21.78 -32.02 5.08
N ILE A 56 -21.66 -30.94 5.86
CA ILE A 56 -21.14 -29.67 5.36
C ILE A 56 -19.61 -29.64 5.40
N LEU A 57 -18.97 -30.07 6.48
CA LEU A 57 -17.51 -30.03 6.65
C LEU A 57 -16.75 -31.04 5.77
N LYS A 58 -17.44 -32.03 5.18
CA LYS A 58 -16.82 -32.90 4.17
C LYS A 58 -16.52 -32.17 2.86
N ILE A 59 -17.20 -31.05 2.62
CA ILE A 59 -17.10 -30.26 1.38
C ILE A 59 -16.65 -28.82 1.68
N LEU A 60 -16.89 -28.34 2.91
CA LEU A 60 -16.70 -26.96 3.30
C LEU A 60 -15.50 -26.82 4.24
N ILE A 61 -14.55 -26.00 3.82
CA ILE A 61 -13.40 -25.59 4.62
C ILE A 61 -13.83 -24.50 5.61
N TRP A 62 -13.45 -24.64 6.89
CA TRP A 62 -13.64 -23.59 7.87
C TRP A 62 -12.40 -22.70 8.02
N MET A 63 -12.62 -21.39 8.01
CA MET A 63 -11.59 -20.38 8.23
C MET A 63 -12.03 -19.39 9.31
N CYS A 64 -11.08 -19.00 10.17
CA CYS A 64 -11.32 -17.99 11.20
C CYS A 64 -11.58 -16.60 10.58
N PRO A 65 -12.23 -15.68 11.32
CA PRO A 65 -12.55 -14.34 10.80
C PRO A 65 -11.34 -13.55 10.29
N SER A 66 -10.21 -13.67 10.97
CA SER A 66 -8.96 -12.99 10.58
C SER A 66 -8.43 -13.49 9.24
N CYS A 67 -8.37 -14.81 9.03
CA CYS A 67 -7.95 -15.38 7.75
C CYS A 67 -8.94 -15.07 6.62
N LYS A 68 -10.25 -15.09 6.89
CA LYS A 68 -11.27 -14.67 5.91
C LYS A 68 -11.08 -13.21 5.48
N LYS A 69 -10.79 -12.32 6.44
CA LYS A 69 -10.52 -10.90 6.14
C LYS A 69 -9.29 -10.73 5.27
N GLN A 70 -8.20 -11.43 5.58
CA GLN A 70 -6.97 -11.39 4.78
C GLN A 70 -7.20 -11.92 3.36
N LEU A 71 -7.92 -13.04 3.22
CA LEU A 71 -8.26 -13.59 1.92
C LEU A 71 -9.06 -12.59 1.09
N LYS A 72 -10.06 -11.93 1.70
CA LYS A 72 -10.84 -10.88 1.04
C LYS A 72 -9.96 -9.72 0.59
N GLN A 73 -9.03 -9.26 1.42
CA GLN A 73 -8.10 -8.18 1.06
C GLN A 73 -7.17 -8.57 -0.10
N LEU A 74 -6.75 -9.84 -0.17
CA LEU A 74 -5.96 -10.36 -1.28
C LEU A 74 -6.77 -10.40 -2.58
N MET A 75 -8.05 -10.75 -2.52
CA MET A 75 -8.96 -10.68 -3.67
C MET A 75 -9.22 -9.22 -4.09
N GLU A 76 -9.35 -8.30 -3.14
CA GLU A 76 -9.46 -6.85 -3.40
C GLU A 76 -8.13 -6.23 -3.92
N LEU A 77 -7.02 -6.99 -3.91
CA LEU A 77 -5.74 -6.56 -4.48
C LEU A 77 -5.77 -6.62 -6.02
N GLU A 78 -6.69 -7.37 -6.62
CA GLU A 78 -6.99 -7.26 -8.07
C GLU A 78 -7.40 -5.83 -8.43
N THR A 79 -8.12 -5.13 -7.54
CA THR A 79 -8.50 -3.73 -7.72
C THR A 79 -7.31 -2.76 -7.60
N CYS A 80 -6.19 -3.20 -7.03
CA CYS A 80 -4.95 -2.44 -7.04
C CYS A 80 -4.27 -2.48 -8.42
N ALA A 81 -4.51 -3.50 -9.26
CA ALA A 81 -4.01 -3.52 -10.63
C ALA A 81 -4.62 -2.38 -11.46
N ASP A 82 -5.92 -2.10 -11.31
CA ASP A 82 -6.59 -0.99 -11.99
C ASP A 82 -6.06 0.37 -11.51
N LYS A 83 -5.83 0.50 -10.20
CA LYS A 83 -5.21 1.69 -9.61
C LYS A 83 -3.78 1.86 -10.13
N MET A 84 -3.03 0.77 -10.26
CA MET A 84 -1.67 0.78 -10.81
C MET A 84 -1.67 1.22 -12.27
N LYS A 85 -2.57 0.70 -13.09
CA LYS A 85 -2.75 1.14 -14.49
C LYS A 85 -3.06 2.63 -14.57
N THR A 86 -4.00 3.10 -13.76
CA THR A 86 -4.36 4.52 -13.68
C THR A 86 -3.17 5.39 -13.25
N LEU A 87 -2.33 4.90 -12.34
CA LEU A 87 -1.09 5.57 -11.94
C LEU A 87 -0.09 5.64 -13.09
N CYS A 88 0.13 4.54 -13.83
CA CYS A 88 0.99 4.53 -15.00
C CYS A 88 0.51 5.52 -16.07
N ASP A 89 -0.80 5.56 -16.35
CA ASP A 89 -1.39 6.51 -17.31
C ASP A 89 -1.14 7.97 -16.87
N LYS A 90 -1.22 8.25 -15.56
CA LYS A 90 -0.89 9.58 -15.01
C LYS A 90 0.60 9.91 -15.11
N PHE A 91 1.49 8.94 -14.88
CA PHE A 91 2.93 9.13 -15.03
C PHE A 91 3.31 9.47 -16.47
N ALA A 92 2.75 8.74 -17.46
CA ALA A 92 2.98 9.02 -18.88
C ALA A 92 2.56 10.45 -19.27
N ASN A 93 1.43 10.93 -18.74
CA ASN A 93 0.99 12.31 -18.95
C ASN A 93 1.94 13.34 -18.32
N ILE A 94 2.47 13.07 -17.13
CA ILE A 94 3.44 13.96 -16.47
C ILE A 94 4.74 13.99 -17.29
N GLU A 95 5.23 12.84 -17.73
CA GLU A 95 6.44 12.72 -18.56
C GLU A 95 6.31 13.53 -19.85
N GLY A 96 5.17 13.45 -20.54
CA GLY A 96 4.89 14.27 -21.71
C GLY A 96 4.90 15.78 -21.42
N LYS A 97 4.35 16.20 -20.27
CA LYS A 97 4.39 17.61 -19.84
C LYS A 97 5.81 18.08 -19.51
N VAL A 98 6.61 17.25 -18.85
CA VAL A 98 8.01 17.55 -18.53
C VAL A 98 8.81 17.76 -19.81
N ASN A 99 8.65 16.86 -20.79
CA ASN A 99 9.32 16.99 -22.09
C ASN A 99 8.92 18.29 -22.81
N SER A 100 7.62 18.61 -22.82
CA SER A 100 7.11 19.86 -23.41
C SER A 100 7.68 21.13 -22.74
N ILE A 101 7.86 21.09 -21.41
CA ILE A 101 8.48 22.19 -20.66
C ILE A 101 9.97 22.29 -21.00
N SER A 102 10.67 21.15 -21.08
CA SER A 102 12.09 21.09 -21.44
C SER A 102 12.35 21.75 -22.80
N GLU A 103 11.58 21.36 -23.81
CA GLU A 103 11.67 21.94 -25.16
C GLU A 103 11.38 23.46 -25.17
N SER A 104 10.42 23.89 -24.33
CA SER A 104 10.06 25.30 -24.19
C SER A 104 11.17 26.12 -23.52
N MET A 105 11.86 25.53 -22.54
CA MET A 105 13.03 26.13 -21.89
C MET A 105 14.19 26.26 -22.87
N GLU A 106 14.50 25.23 -23.65
CA GLU A 106 15.60 25.27 -24.63
C GLU A 106 15.42 26.39 -25.67
N LYS A 107 14.20 26.60 -26.16
CA LYS A 107 13.88 27.69 -27.10
C LYS A 107 14.09 29.08 -26.48
N SER A 108 13.79 29.20 -25.19
CA SER A 108 13.86 30.46 -24.43
C SER A 108 15.29 30.85 -24.03
N PHE A 109 16.20 29.88 -23.91
CA PHE A 109 17.61 30.08 -23.55
C PHE A 109 18.58 30.06 -24.73
N SER A 110 18.10 30.20 -25.96
CA SER A 110 18.99 30.40 -27.12
C SER A 110 19.93 31.58 -26.85
N LYS A 111 21.24 31.32 -26.90
CA LYS A 111 22.27 32.30 -26.51
C LYS A 111 22.01 33.61 -27.27
N PRO A 112 21.91 34.75 -26.56
CA PRO A 112 21.68 36.02 -27.22
C PRO A 112 22.78 36.26 -28.24
N THR A 113 22.36 36.60 -29.46
CA THR A 113 23.29 36.88 -30.55
C THR A 113 24.08 38.16 -30.27
N TYR A 114 25.28 38.25 -30.85
CA TYR A 114 26.16 39.42 -30.67
C TYR A 114 25.45 40.75 -31.01
N SER A 115 24.58 40.74 -32.02
CA SER A 115 23.77 41.90 -32.40
C SER A 115 22.75 42.29 -31.32
N GLN A 116 22.08 41.33 -30.68
CA GLN A 116 21.16 41.57 -29.56
C GLN A 116 21.88 42.16 -28.34
N VAL A 117 23.09 41.69 -28.06
CA VAL A 117 23.94 42.24 -26.97
C VAL A 117 24.40 43.67 -27.30
N ALA A 118 24.80 43.93 -28.54
CA ALA A 118 25.27 45.24 -28.97
C ALA A 118 24.18 46.33 -28.95
N ILE A 119 22.92 45.96 -29.22
CA ILE A 119 21.77 46.88 -29.15
C ILE A 119 21.45 47.28 -27.71
N CYS A 120 21.49 46.33 -26.77
CA CYS A 120 21.25 46.60 -25.34
C CYS A 120 22.28 47.57 -24.76
N ASN A 121 23.57 47.41 -25.11
CA ASN A 121 24.62 48.31 -24.66
C ASN A 121 24.49 49.74 -25.22
N LYS A 122 23.96 49.92 -26.43
CA LYS A 122 23.70 51.25 -27.00
C LYS A 122 22.59 52.02 -26.26
N GLN A 123 21.62 51.32 -25.68
CA GLN A 123 20.54 51.96 -24.91
C GLN A 123 21.01 52.41 -23.52
N PHE A 124 22.00 51.74 -22.91
CA PHE A 124 22.56 52.13 -21.61
C PHE A 124 23.55 53.30 -21.68
N SER A 125 24.19 53.54 -22.83
CA SER A 125 25.09 54.68 -23.04
C SER A 125 24.40 56.06 -23.20
N VAL A 126 23.07 56.13 -23.04
CA VAL A 126 22.28 57.39 -23.19
C VAL A 126 21.67 57.87 -21.86
N ALA A 127 21.89 57.17 -20.74
CA ALA A 127 21.51 57.70 -19.42
C ALA A 127 22.40 58.92 -19.08
N LYS A 128 21.83 60.13 -19.19
CA LYS A 128 22.48 61.39 -18.81
C LYS A 128 23.05 61.30 -17.39
N PRO A 129 24.20 61.92 -17.10
CA PRO A 129 24.66 62.08 -15.72
C PRO A 129 23.59 62.83 -14.92
N VAL A 130 23.17 62.24 -13.79
CA VAL A 130 22.30 62.90 -12.82
C VAL A 130 23.11 64.06 -12.23
N ASN A 131 22.62 65.28 -12.44
CA ASN A 131 23.21 66.48 -11.87
C ASN A 131 22.96 66.47 -10.35
N LEU A 132 24.04 66.31 -9.56
CA LEU A 132 23.97 66.38 -8.11
C LEU A 132 23.84 67.86 -7.70
N PRO A 133 22.82 68.28 -6.93
CA PRO A 133 22.73 69.66 -6.49
C PRO A 133 23.87 69.97 -5.52
N ASN A 134 24.59 71.06 -5.80
CA ASN A 134 25.65 71.61 -4.95
C ASN A 134 25.12 71.85 -3.52
N LEU A 135 25.69 71.14 -2.55
CA LEU A 135 25.63 71.51 -1.14
C LEU A 135 26.84 72.37 -0.83
N ILE A 136 26.54 73.56 -0.33
CA ILE A 136 27.44 74.59 0.19
C ILE A 136 28.18 74.04 1.41
#